data_AF-A0A1Z5KS37-F1
#
_entry.id   AF-A0A1Z5KS37-F1
#
_cell.length_a   1.000
_cell.length_b   1.000
_cell.length_c   1.000
_cell.angle_alpha   90.00
_cell.angle_beta   90.00
_cell.angle_gamma   90.00
#
_symmetry.space_group_name_H-M   'P 1'
#
loop_
_entity.id
_entity.type
_entity.pdbx_description
1 polymer ?
#
loop_
_entity_poly.entity_id
_entity_poly.type
_entity_poly.pdbx_seq_one_letter_code
_entity_poly.pdbx_strand_id
1 'polypeptide(L)'
;MTFENCWFQDGGETFVDVLEHRQTRLGTLSFPYNTPFHKDHLKRLIQANKAEQLILPRLDDELDLLPISAPVQSLTYEVAFSSLVGTDFENVNIETDKLFLSVYNESDDFPTELMISIWKRIGALGHFKELGVRVPVDQEVYEQFGCEVANSRVMKEAIRAIIAYPGLTTLQFGDPDGCEDWDSYLEDLFDKQEETKRFEH
;
A
#
# COMPACT_ATOMS: atom_id res chain seq x y z
N MET A 1 -17.25 -1.20 -9.37
CA MET A 1 -17.42 -2.49 -10.08
C MET A 1 -16.51 -3.49 -9.40
N THR A 2 -17.08 -4.57 -8.89
CA THR A 2 -16.35 -5.58 -8.12
C THR A 2 -16.54 -6.93 -8.81
N PHE A 3 -15.44 -7.65 -9.00
CA PHE A 3 -15.43 -8.98 -9.59
C PHE A 3 -14.97 -9.98 -8.53
N GLU A 4 -15.84 -10.91 -8.19
CA GLU A 4 -15.57 -11.94 -7.18
C GLU A 4 -15.72 -13.31 -7.82
N ASN A 5 -14.68 -14.14 -7.74
CA ASN A 5 -14.72 -15.55 -8.15
C ASN A 5 -15.29 -15.77 -9.57
N CYS A 6 -14.91 -14.91 -10.51
CA CYS A 6 -15.30 -15.03 -11.91
C CYS A 6 -14.08 -15.19 -12.80
N TRP A 7 -14.32 -15.60 -14.05
CA TRP A 7 -13.29 -15.68 -15.08
C TRP A 7 -13.87 -15.16 -16.40
N PHE A 8 -13.04 -14.46 -17.17
CA PHE A 8 -13.38 -14.10 -18.53
C PHE A 8 -13.00 -15.23 -19.47
N GLN A 9 -13.92 -15.64 -20.36
CA GLN A 9 -13.67 -16.74 -21.31
C GLN A 9 -12.51 -16.44 -22.29
N ASP A 10 -12.30 -15.17 -22.60
CA ASP A 10 -11.22 -14.64 -23.44
C ASP A 10 -10.01 -14.15 -22.62
N GLY A 11 -9.91 -14.54 -21.34
CA GLY A 11 -8.87 -14.07 -20.44
C GLY A 11 -8.94 -12.55 -20.18
N GLY A 12 -10.08 -11.90 -20.47
CA GLY A 12 -10.35 -10.50 -20.18
C GLY A 12 -9.98 -9.54 -21.30
N GLU A 13 -9.62 -10.04 -22.49
CA GLU A 13 -9.26 -9.22 -23.66
C GLU A 13 -10.35 -8.20 -24.01
N THR A 14 -11.59 -8.67 -24.22
CA THR A 14 -12.72 -7.80 -24.59
C THR A 14 -12.99 -6.75 -23.52
N PHE A 15 -12.86 -7.12 -22.23
CA PHE A 15 -13.06 -6.19 -21.14
C PHE A 15 -12.04 -5.04 -21.18
N VAL A 16 -10.76 -5.39 -21.34
CA VAL A 16 -9.67 -4.41 -21.40
C VAL A 16 -9.79 -3.52 -22.63
N ASP A 17 -10.13 -4.09 -23.79
CA ASP A 17 -10.35 -3.33 -25.02
C ASP A 17 -11.47 -2.29 -24.84
N VAL A 18 -12.62 -2.71 -24.29
CA VAL A 18 -13.73 -1.79 -24.02
C VAL A 18 -13.35 -0.73 -23.01
N LEU A 19 -12.57 -1.09 -21.98
CA LEU A 19 -12.10 -0.17 -20.95
C LEU A 19 -11.17 0.89 -21.53
N GLU A 20 -10.18 0.51 -22.34
CA GLU A 20 -9.22 1.41 -22.97
C GLU A 20 -9.90 2.45 -23.89
N HIS A 21 -10.95 2.04 -24.62
CA HIS A 21 -11.70 2.92 -25.52
C HIS A 21 -12.71 3.82 -24.79
N ARG A 22 -12.93 3.61 -23.49
CA ARG A 22 -13.85 4.42 -22.71
C ARG A 22 -13.34 5.85 -22.58
N GLN A 23 -14.22 6.82 -22.83
CA GLN A 23 -13.91 8.26 -22.72
C GLN A 23 -13.90 8.75 -21.26
N THR A 24 -14.65 8.08 -20.39
CA THR A 24 -14.74 8.41 -18.96
C THR A 24 -14.01 7.37 -18.12
N ARG A 25 -13.48 7.78 -16.97
CA ARG A 25 -12.97 6.83 -15.97
C ARG A 25 -14.12 6.05 -15.35
N LEU A 26 -13.85 4.79 -15.00
CA LEU A 26 -14.61 4.06 -14.00
C LEU A 26 -14.28 4.67 -12.64
N GLY A 27 -15.24 4.65 -11.71
CA GLY A 27 -14.96 4.97 -10.31
C GLY A 27 -14.06 3.90 -9.70
N THR A 28 -14.65 2.93 -9.01
CA THR A 28 -13.90 1.82 -8.41
C THR A 28 -13.89 0.58 -9.31
N LEU A 29 -12.73 -0.04 -9.46
CA LEU A 29 -12.55 -1.37 -10.02
C LEU A 29 -11.86 -2.25 -8.98
N SER A 30 -12.51 -3.34 -8.57
CA SER A 30 -12.09 -4.15 -7.42
C SER A 30 -12.07 -5.65 -7.72
N PHE A 31 -11.00 -6.29 -7.25
CA PHE A 31 -10.69 -7.72 -7.37
C PHE A 31 -10.23 -8.23 -5.99
N PRO A 32 -11.14 -8.48 -5.04
CA PRO A 32 -10.75 -8.71 -3.65
C PRO A 32 -9.99 -10.02 -3.40
N TYR A 33 -10.14 -11.03 -4.27
CA TYR A 33 -9.58 -12.37 -4.05
C TYR A 33 -8.62 -12.81 -5.14
N ASN A 34 -9.00 -12.62 -6.41
CA ASN A 34 -8.21 -13.00 -7.57
C ASN A 34 -8.54 -12.10 -8.77
N THR A 35 -7.64 -12.08 -9.75
CA THR A 35 -7.87 -11.35 -11.00
C THR A 35 -8.41 -12.30 -12.07
N PRO A 36 -9.52 -11.98 -12.75
CA PRO A 36 -10.10 -12.82 -13.81
C PRO A 36 -9.36 -12.71 -15.17
N PHE A 37 -8.14 -12.16 -15.18
CA PHE A 37 -7.40 -11.77 -16.38
C PHE A 37 -6.19 -12.66 -16.62
N HIS A 38 -5.87 -12.87 -17.89
CA HIS A 38 -4.52 -13.28 -18.27
C HIS A 38 -3.52 -12.17 -17.96
N LYS A 39 -2.27 -12.57 -17.67
CA LYS A 39 -1.17 -11.68 -17.28
C LYS A 39 -1.01 -10.44 -18.19
N ASP A 40 -1.01 -10.64 -19.50
CA ASP A 40 -0.83 -9.55 -20.47
C ASP A 40 -2.00 -8.55 -20.45
N HIS A 41 -3.23 -9.04 -20.26
CA HIS A 41 -4.42 -8.20 -20.17
C HIS A 41 -4.49 -7.47 -18.82
N LEU A 42 -4.07 -8.12 -17.73
CA LEU A 42 -3.96 -7.47 -16.42
C LEU A 42 -2.94 -6.32 -16.46
N LYS A 43 -1.79 -6.53 -17.09
CA LYS A 43 -0.79 -5.48 -17.29
C LYS A 43 -1.36 -4.28 -18.06
N ARG A 44 -2.06 -4.54 -19.17
CA ARG A 44 -2.77 -3.49 -19.93
C ARG A 44 -3.79 -2.75 -19.08
N LEU A 45 -4.60 -3.47 -18.31
CA LEU A 45 -5.63 -2.90 -17.43
C LEU A 45 -5.03 -1.94 -16.40
N ILE A 46 -3.94 -2.35 -15.73
CA ILE A 46 -3.24 -1.52 -14.72
C ILE A 46 -2.70 -0.24 -15.37
N GLN A 47 -2.18 -0.34 -16.59
CA GLN A 47 -1.58 0.79 -17.32
C GLN A 47 -2.61 1.70 -18.01
N ALA A 48 -3.86 1.27 -18.17
CA ALA A 48 -4.86 1.98 -18.98
C ALA A 48 -5.29 3.34 -18.41
N ASN A 49 -5.09 3.61 -17.11
CA ASN A 49 -5.53 4.84 -16.44
C ASN A 49 -7.05 5.10 -16.60
N LYS A 50 -7.84 4.03 -16.47
CA LYS A 50 -9.30 4.07 -16.68
C LYS A 50 -10.11 3.82 -15.41
N ALA A 51 -9.46 3.66 -14.27
CA ALA A 51 -10.12 3.58 -12.97
C ALA A 51 -9.65 4.74 -12.08
N GLU A 52 -10.57 5.33 -11.32
CA GLU A 52 -10.23 6.29 -10.27
C GLU A 52 -9.63 5.54 -9.07
N GLN A 53 -10.24 4.42 -8.69
CA GLN A 53 -9.78 3.54 -7.63
C GLN A 53 -9.56 2.12 -8.14
N LEU A 54 -8.40 1.56 -7.80
CA LEU A 54 -8.03 0.18 -8.11
C LEU A 54 -7.79 -0.59 -6.82
N ILE A 55 -8.52 -1.69 -6.64
CA ILE A 55 -8.35 -2.63 -5.53
C ILE A 55 -7.92 -3.96 -6.13
N LEU A 56 -6.71 -4.39 -5.83
CA LEU A 56 -6.11 -5.60 -6.39
C LEU A 56 -5.66 -6.54 -5.27
N PRO A 57 -5.78 -7.87 -5.48
CA PRO A 57 -5.18 -8.83 -4.58
C PRO A 57 -3.68 -8.89 -4.87
N ARG A 58 -2.94 -9.68 -4.10
CA ARG A 58 -1.55 -10.03 -4.43
C ARG A 58 -1.45 -10.63 -5.83
N LEU A 59 -0.48 -10.14 -6.61
CA LEU A 59 -0.20 -10.64 -7.95
C LEU A 59 1.05 -11.52 -7.96
N ASP A 60 1.23 -12.28 -9.04
CA ASP A 60 2.45 -13.07 -9.26
C ASP A 60 3.68 -12.15 -9.43
N ASP A 61 4.86 -12.61 -8.99
CA ASP A 61 6.14 -11.87 -8.88
C ASP A 61 6.47 -10.93 -10.06
N GLU A 62 6.22 -11.37 -11.30
CA GLU A 62 6.52 -10.58 -12.50
C GLU A 62 5.64 -9.32 -12.65
N LEU A 63 4.49 -9.27 -11.98
CA LEU A 63 3.56 -8.14 -11.98
C LEU A 63 3.48 -7.43 -10.63
N ASP A 64 4.11 -7.94 -9.57
CA ASP A 64 3.79 -7.54 -8.20
C ASP A 64 4.11 -6.06 -7.90
N LEU A 65 5.09 -5.47 -8.60
CA LEU A 65 5.38 -4.03 -8.47
C LEU A 65 4.58 -3.13 -9.42
N LEU A 66 3.96 -3.69 -10.46
CA LEU A 66 3.28 -2.91 -11.49
C LEU A 66 2.10 -2.08 -10.92
N PRO A 67 1.24 -2.61 -10.03
CA PRO A 67 0.15 -1.85 -9.43
C PRO A 67 0.61 -0.61 -8.67
N ILE A 68 1.79 -0.65 -8.04
CA ILE A 68 2.30 0.46 -7.23
C ILE A 68 2.57 1.71 -8.08
N SER A 69 2.90 1.52 -9.37
CA SER A 69 3.08 2.60 -10.35
C SER A 69 1.84 2.86 -11.20
N ALA A 70 0.67 2.31 -10.85
CA ALA A 70 -0.56 2.53 -11.60
C ALA A 70 -0.96 4.02 -11.52
N PRO A 71 -1.33 4.64 -12.66
CA PRO A 71 -1.75 6.04 -12.71
C PRO A 71 -3.21 6.20 -12.26
N VAL A 72 -3.51 5.80 -11.03
CA VAL A 72 -4.84 5.85 -10.41
C VAL A 72 -4.86 6.87 -9.28
N GLN A 73 -6.04 7.38 -8.93
CA GLN A 73 -6.17 8.32 -7.80
C GLN A 73 -6.10 7.59 -6.45
N SER A 74 -6.55 6.33 -6.42
CA SER A 74 -6.54 5.49 -5.23
C SER A 74 -6.13 4.06 -5.56
N LEU A 75 -5.18 3.54 -4.79
CA LEU A 75 -4.71 2.16 -4.89
C LEU A 75 -4.88 1.47 -3.53
N THR A 76 -5.52 0.31 -3.55
CA THR A 76 -5.51 -0.66 -2.45
C THR A 76 -4.88 -1.93 -2.98
N TYR A 77 -3.74 -2.32 -2.42
CA TYR A 77 -2.95 -3.41 -2.97
C TYR A 77 -2.27 -4.23 -1.89
N GLU A 78 -2.17 -5.54 -2.13
CA GLU A 78 -1.33 -6.44 -1.35
C GLU A 78 -0.11 -6.84 -2.17
N VAL A 79 1.08 -6.75 -1.58
CA VAL A 79 2.36 -7.05 -2.23
C VAL A 79 3.11 -8.09 -1.39
N ALA A 80 3.76 -9.04 -2.05
CA ALA A 80 4.61 -10.00 -1.34
C ALA A 80 5.91 -9.33 -0.89
N PHE A 81 6.37 -9.67 0.31
CA PHE A 81 7.68 -9.28 0.81
C PHE A 81 8.79 -9.70 -0.17
N SER A 82 8.73 -10.93 -0.67
CA SER A 82 9.69 -11.50 -1.63
C SER A 82 9.85 -10.65 -2.89
N SER A 83 8.76 -10.06 -3.39
CA SER A 83 8.76 -9.20 -4.57
C SER A 83 9.37 -7.83 -4.34
N LEU A 84 9.43 -7.37 -3.10
CA LEU A 84 10.07 -6.11 -2.74
C LEU A 84 11.56 -6.29 -2.43
N VAL A 85 11.97 -7.47 -1.97
CA VAL A 85 13.38 -7.78 -1.70
C VAL A 85 14.21 -7.71 -2.98
N GLY A 86 15.30 -6.95 -2.94
CA GLY A 86 16.21 -6.79 -4.08
C GLY A 86 15.68 -5.86 -5.17
N THR A 87 14.47 -5.33 -5.02
CA THR A 87 13.97 -4.28 -5.88
C THR A 87 14.43 -2.92 -5.37
N ASP A 88 14.70 -2.03 -6.32
CA ASP A 88 15.08 -0.66 -6.00
C ASP A 88 13.82 0.16 -5.69
N PHE A 89 13.17 -0.19 -4.58
CA PHE A 89 11.92 0.43 -4.15
C PHE A 89 12.07 1.95 -3.96
N GLU A 90 13.28 2.41 -3.63
CA GLU A 90 13.62 3.83 -3.51
C GLU A 90 13.42 4.60 -4.83
N ASN A 91 13.36 3.92 -5.97
CA ASN A 91 13.14 4.50 -7.30
C ASN A 91 11.75 4.19 -7.89
N VAL A 92 10.88 3.45 -7.17
CA VAL A 92 9.52 3.15 -7.65
C VAL A 92 8.68 4.42 -7.69
N ASN A 93 8.22 4.80 -8.87
CA ASN A 93 7.31 5.92 -9.02
C ASN A 93 5.92 5.51 -8.52
N ILE A 94 5.39 6.25 -7.55
CA ILE A 94 4.03 6.06 -7.04
C ILE A 94 3.29 7.34 -7.40
N GLU A 95 2.26 7.25 -8.25
CA GLU A 95 1.53 8.42 -8.74
C GLU A 95 0.21 8.65 -8.00
N THR A 96 -0.19 7.73 -7.11
CA THR A 96 -1.48 7.80 -6.43
C THR A 96 -1.46 8.75 -5.24
N ASP A 97 -2.50 9.59 -5.13
CA ASP A 97 -2.72 10.44 -3.95
C ASP A 97 -3.20 9.62 -2.74
N LYS A 98 -3.80 8.45 -2.97
CA LYS A 98 -4.35 7.59 -1.91
C LYS A 98 -3.77 6.18 -2.04
N LEU A 99 -2.95 5.78 -1.08
CA LEU A 99 -2.29 4.48 -1.10
C LEU A 99 -2.70 3.69 0.15
N PHE A 100 -3.20 2.47 -0.04
CA PHE A 100 -3.32 1.47 1.01
C PHE A 100 -2.53 0.23 0.58
N LEU A 101 -1.41 -0.03 1.25
CA LEU A 101 -0.49 -1.11 0.93
C LEU A 101 -0.47 -2.15 2.06
N SER A 102 -0.81 -3.39 1.73
CA SER A 102 -0.63 -4.55 2.61
C SER A 102 0.64 -5.29 2.18
N VAL A 103 1.62 -5.43 3.06
CA VAL A 103 2.87 -6.14 2.77
C VAL A 103 2.80 -7.53 3.39
N TYR A 104 2.50 -8.53 2.57
CA TYR A 104 2.41 -9.90 3.02
C TYR A 104 3.80 -10.50 3.23
N ASN A 105 4.09 -10.92 4.46
CA ASN A 105 5.36 -11.51 4.83
C ASN A 105 5.23 -13.02 5.01
N GLU A 106 5.94 -13.78 4.20
CA GLU A 106 5.97 -15.26 4.27
C GLU A 106 6.96 -15.77 5.34
N SER A 107 7.70 -14.87 5.97
CA SER A 107 8.71 -15.15 7.00
C SER A 107 8.15 -14.94 8.41
N ASP A 108 8.66 -15.71 9.37
CA ASP A 108 8.35 -15.53 10.79
C ASP A 108 8.91 -14.20 11.35
N ASP A 109 9.99 -13.68 10.75
CA ASP A 109 10.64 -12.44 11.18
C ASP A 109 9.99 -11.20 10.55
N PHE A 110 9.80 -10.14 11.35
CA PHE A 110 9.29 -8.85 10.87
C PHE A 110 10.26 -8.18 9.88
N PRO A 111 9.79 -7.71 8.70
CA PRO A 111 10.63 -7.22 7.61
C PRO A 111 11.16 -5.78 7.83
N THR A 112 11.91 -5.57 8.91
CA THR A 112 12.35 -4.25 9.41
C THR A 112 12.96 -3.36 8.33
N GLU A 113 13.99 -3.83 7.63
CA GLU A 113 14.74 -3.00 6.67
C GLU A 113 13.90 -2.62 5.46
N LEU A 114 13.04 -3.53 4.99
CA LEU A 114 12.11 -3.22 3.91
C LEU A 114 11.11 -2.15 4.34
N MET A 115 10.52 -2.30 5.52
CA MET A 115 9.57 -1.31 6.02
C MET A 115 10.22 0.07 6.17
N ILE A 116 11.47 0.13 6.63
CA ILE A 116 12.27 1.36 6.63
C ILE A 116 12.39 1.95 5.21
N SER A 117 12.72 1.14 4.21
CA SER A 117 12.82 1.60 2.81
C SER A 117 11.48 2.08 2.24
N ILE A 118 10.37 1.40 2.55
CA ILE A 118 9.01 1.83 2.17
C ILE A 118 8.72 3.21 2.77
N TRP A 119 8.94 3.40 4.07
CA TRP A 119 8.71 4.68 4.74
C TRP A 119 9.63 5.79 4.24
N LYS A 120 10.88 5.49 3.90
CA LYS A 120 11.78 6.47 3.26
C LYS A 120 11.32 6.86 1.85
N ARG A 121 10.79 5.91 1.08
CA ARG A 121 10.29 6.20 -0.28
C ARG A 121 9.02 7.03 -0.22
N ILE A 122 8.05 6.62 0.59
CA ILE A 122 6.87 7.43 0.93
C ILE A 122 7.38 8.81 1.37
N GLY A 123 8.37 8.79 2.28
CA GLY A 123 9.32 9.84 2.71
C GLY A 123 9.54 10.93 1.68
N ALA A 124 10.20 10.53 0.61
CA ALA A 124 10.65 11.40 -0.46
C ALA A 124 9.54 11.86 -1.42
N LEU A 125 8.46 11.09 -1.56
CA LEU A 125 7.40 11.35 -2.55
C LEU A 125 6.44 12.46 -2.12
N GLY A 126 6.04 12.45 -0.86
CA GLY A 126 5.29 13.52 -0.18
C GLY A 126 4.07 14.14 -0.84
N HIS A 127 3.34 13.38 -1.65
CA HIS A 127 2.10 13.83 -2.30
C HIS A 127 0.83 13.11 -1.80
N PHE A 128 0.95 12.19 -0.84
CA PHE A 128 -0.19 11.41 -0.35
C PHE A 128 -1.17 12.27 0.46
N LYS A 129 -2.47 12.09 0.19
CA LYS A 129 -3.60 12.60 0.98
C LYS A 129 -4.10 11.55 1.96
N GLU A 130 -4.13 10.29 1.54
CA GLU A 130 -4.52 9.16 2.36
C GLU A 130 -3.44 8.09 2.26
N LEU A 131 -2.94 7.64 3.40
CA LEU A 131 -1.88 6.64 3.45
C LEU A 131 -2.25 5.54 4.43
N GLY A 132 -2.21 4.31 3.93
CA GLY A 132 -2.40 3.09 4.67
C GLY A 132 -1.23 2.16 4.44
N VAL A 133 -0.59 1.67 5.50
CA VAL A 133 0.41 0.61 5.40
C VAL A 133 0.13 -0.44 6.48
N ARG A 134 -0.05 -1.68 6.05
CA ARG A 134 -0.31 -2.83 6.91
C ARG A 134 0.71 -3.92 6.64
N VAL A 135 1.12 -4.61 7.70
CA VAL A 135 1.86 -5.87 7.61
C VAL A 135 1.01 -6.90 8.34
N PRO A 136 0.17 -7.70 7.65
CA PRO A 136 -0.61 -8.73 8.31
C PRO A 136 0.34 -9.69 9.03
N VAL A 137 0.10 -9.91 10.32
CA VAL A 137 0.84 -10.87 11.14
C VAL A 137 -0.04 -12.10 11.30
N ASP A 138 0.53 -13.29 11.14
CA ASP A 138 -0.19 -14.53 11.43
C ASP A 138 -0.61 -14.55 12.91
N GLN A 139 -1.86 -14.90 13.18
CA GLN A 139 -2.39 -14.95 14.54
C GLN A 139 -1.61 -15.91 15.44
N GLU A 140 -1.10 -17.02 14.91
CA GLU A 140 -0.31 -17.98 15.69
C GLU A 140 1.03 -17.38 16.11
N VAL A 141 1.68 -16.66 15.19
CA VAL A 141 2.94 -15.92 15.46
C VAL A 141 2.67 -14.83 16.51
N TYR A 142 1.55 -14.13 16.38
CA TYR A 142 1.13 -13.12 17.33
C TYR A 142 0.96 -13.68 18.76
N GLU A 143 0.24 -14.79 18.90
CA GLU A 143 0.01 -15.44 20.21
C GLU A 143 1.33 -15.95 20.84
N GLN A 144 2.30 -16.36 20.01
CA GLN A 144 3.56 -16.93 20.46
C GLN A 144 4.59 -15.88 20.91
N PHE A 145 4.75 -14.78 20.15
CA PHE A 145 5.81 -13.80 20.37
C PHE A 145 5.30 -12.49 21.01
N GLY A 146 3.97 -12.30 21.05
CA GLY A 146 3.35 -11.06 21.49
C GLY A 146 3.60 -9.91 20.53
N CYS A 147 2.92 -8.79 20.77
CA CYS A 147 3.27 -7.49 20.21
C CYS A 147 4.62 -7.03 20.82
N GLU A 148 5.74 -7.69 20.54
CA GLU A 148 7.05 -7.01 20.62
C GLU A 148 7.15 -6.03 19.45
N VAL A 149 6.30 -5.01 19.60
CA VAL A 149 6.18 -3.72 18.98
C VAL A 149 7.12 -3.51 17.80
N ALA A 150 6.49 -3.28 16.65
CA ALA A 150 6.95 -2.38 15.61
C ALA A 150 8.33 -1.79 15.90
N ASN A 151 9.35 -2.42 15.31
CA ASN A 151 10.74 -2.08 15.53
C ASN A 151 10.88 -0.56 15.63
N SER A 152 11.35 -0.04 16.77
CA SER A 152 11.41 1.42 17.03
C SER A 152 12.08 2.23 15.91
N ARG A 153 12.87 1.58 15.06
CA ARG A 153 13.43 2.15 13.83
C ARG A 153 12.37 2.38 12.75
N VAL A 154 11.51 1.40 12.47
CA VAL A 154 10.39 1.50 11.52
C VAL A 154 9.44 2.61 11.95
N MET A 155 9.13 2.68 13.25
CA MET A 155 8.36 3.78 13.84
C MET A 155 8.95 5.15 13.51
N LYS A 156 10.23 5.33 13.80
CA LYS A 156 10.92 6.60 13.57
C LYS A 156 10.87 7.02 12.10
N GLU A 157 11.01 6.07 11.17
CA GLU A 157 10.94 6.40 9.74
C GLU A 157 9.51 6.67 9.27
N ALA A 158 8.51 5.90 9.75
CA ALA A 158 7.11 6.17 9.46
C ALA A 158 6.70 7.57 9.92
N ILE A 159 7.07 7.91 11.15
CA ILE A 159 6.89 9.22 11.75
C ILE A 159 7.54 10.34 10.92
N ARG A 160 8.80 10.16 10.50
CA ARG A 160 9.49 11.14 9.65
C ARG A 160 8.78 11.35 8.32
N ALA A 161 8.29 10.27 7.71
CA ALA A 161 7.49 10.36 6.49
C ALA A 161 6.23 11.19 6.75
N ILE A 162 5.43 10.82 7.75
CA ILE A 162 4.17 11.51 8.09
C ILE A 162 4.40 13.00 8.36
N ILE A 163 5.42 13.36 9.14
CA ILE A 163 5.74 14.75 9.48
C ILE A 163 6.11 15.58 8.24
N ALA A 164 6.74 14.94 7.25
CA ALA A 164 7.09 15.61 6.00
C ALA A 164 5.84 15.97 5.16
N TYR A 165 4.63 15.51 5.52
CA TYR A 165 3.41 15.68 4.72
C TYR A 165 2.33 16.49 5.42
N PRO A 166 2.32 17.83 5.23
CA PRO A 166 1.22 18.65 5.73
C PRO A 166 -0.12 18.39 5.02
N GLY A 167 -0.11 17.68 3.88
CA GLY A 167 -1.31 17.36 3.09
C GLY A 167 -1.98 16.03 3.46
N LEU A 168 -1.40 15.23 4.35
CA LEU A 168 -1.95 13.94 4.75
C LEU A 168 -3.19 14.16 5.65
N THR A 169 -4.36 13.72 5.19
CA THR A 169 -5.63 13.85 5.92
C THR A 169 -6.06 12.55 6.60
N THR A 170 -5.53 11.42 6.16
CA THR A 170 -5.87 10.10 6.69
C THR A 170 -4.62 9.24 6.75
N LEU A 171 -4.36 8.71 7.93
CA LEU A 171 -3.32 7.72 8.18
C LEU A 171 -3.98 6.46 8.72
N GLN A 172 -3.72 5.33 8.08
CA GLN A 172 -4.08 4.02 8.58
C GLN A 172 -2.79 3.22 8.76
N PHE A 173 -2.49 2.86 10.00
CA PHE A 173 -1.32 2.06 10.31
C PHE A 173 -1.79 0.79 11.02
N GLY A 174 -1.23 -0.35 10.60
CA GLY A 174 -1.42 -1.62 11.29
C GLY A 174 -2.71 -2.34 10.91
N ASP A 175 -2.95 -3.42 11.62
CA ASP A 175 -4.16 -4.23 11.48
C ASP A 175 -5.28 -3.62 12.33
N PRO A 176 -6.46 -3.27 11.77
CA PRO A 176 -7.58 -2.78 12.57
C PRO A 176 -8.05 -3.77 13.66
N ASP A 177 -7.76 -5.06 13.47
CA ASP A 177 -8.06 -6.10 14.45
C ASP A 177 -6.86 -6.41 15.37
N GLY A 178 -5.73 -5.73 15.16
CA GLY A 178 -4.46 -5.93 15.87
C GLY A 178 -4.37 -5.20 17.21
N CYS A 179 -3.49 -5.70 18.08
CA CYS A 179 -3.32 -5.25 19.46
C CYS A 179 -2.27 -4.13 19.62
N GLU A 180 -1.90 -3.49 18.52
CA GLU A 180 -0.84 -2.51 18.51
C GLU A 180 -1.40 -1.15 18.99
N ASP A 181 -1.04 -0.75 20.20
CA ASP A 181 -1.33 0.58 20.74
C ASP A 181 -0.42 1.64 20.09
N TRP A 182 -0.65 1.87 18.80
CA TRP A 182 0.01 2.91 18.01
C TRP A 182 -0.30 4.31 18.53
N ASP A 183 -1.48 4.47 19.12
CA ASP A 183 -1.98 5.74 19.64
C ASP A 183 -0.99 6.29 20.66
N SER A 184 -0.46 5.45 21.57
CA SER A 184 0.57 5.89 22.52
C SER A 184 1.84 6.45 21.86
N TYR A 185 2.32 5.88 20.75
CA TYR A 185 3.50 6.38 20.01
C TYR A 185 3.21 7.65 19.23
N LEU A 186 1.98 7.78 18.70
CA LEU A 186 1.54 8.94 17.94
C LEU A 186 1.27 10.12 18.88
N GLU A 187 0.64 9.91 20.03
CA GLU A 187 0.44 10.93 21.08
C GLU A 187 1.79 11.52 21.52
N ASP A 188 2.73 10.66 21.90
CA ASP A 188 4.10 11.03 22.30
C ASP A 188 4.84 11.87 21.24
N LEU A 189 4.49 11.67 19.97
CA LEU A 189 5.06 12.38 18.85
C LEU A 189 4.39 13.74 18.63
N PHE A 190 3.06 13.77 18.61
CA PHE A 190 2.30 15.00 18.40
C PHE A 190 2.59 16.00 19.51
N ASP A 191 2.73 15.55 20.76
CA ASP A 191 3.13 16.39 21.88
C ASP A 191 4.52 17.01 21.65
N LYS A 192 5.51 16.21 21.23
CA LYS A 192 6.87 16.70 20.90
C LYS A 192 6.89 17.67 19.73
N GLN A 193 6.01 17.49 18.74
CA GLN A 193 5.86 18.40 17.61
C GLN A 193 5.28 19.76 18.03
N GLU A 194 4.24 19.76 18.87
CA GLU A 194 3.65 21.00 19.38
C GLU A 194 4.65 21.78 20.25
N GLU A 195 5.46 21.09 21.06
CA GLU A 195 6.53 21.74 21.82
C GLU A 195 7.58 22.37 20.91
N THR A 196 8.06 21.66 19.89
CA THR A 196 9.09 22.18 18.96
C THR A 196 8.61 23.43 18.22
N LYS A 197 7.33 23.47 17.80
CA LYS A 197 6.72 24.65 17.17
C LYS A 197 6.58 25.84 18.13
N ARG A 198 6.47 25.62 19.45
CA ARG A 198 6.40 26.70 20.46
C ARG A 198 7.74 27.36 20.76
N PHE A 199 8.87 26.71 20.45
CA PHE A 199 10.21 27.27 20.67
C PHE A 199 10.80 28.00 19.45
N GLU A 200 10.12 27.98 18.31
CA GLU A 200 10.53 28.67 17.07
C GLU A 200 9.85 30.05 16.87
N HIS A 201 9.24 30.63 17.90
CA HIS A 201 8.67 32.00 17.94
C HIS A 201 9.23 32.81 19.10
#